data_AF-A0A1G8V7T3-F1
#
_entry.id   AF-A0A1G8V7T3-F1
#
_cell.length_a   1.000
_cell.length_b   1.000
_cell.length_c   1.000
_cell.angle_alpha   90.00
_cell.angle_beta   90.00
_cell.angle_gamma   90.00
#
_symmetry.space_group_name_H-M   'P 1'
#
loop_
_entity.id
_entity.type
_entity.pdbx_description
1 polymer ?
#
loop_
_entity_poly.entity_id
_entity_poly.type
_entity_poly.pdbx_seq_one_letter_code
_entity_poly.pdbx_strand_id
1 'polypeptide(L)'
;MKPKANTCTNDRSNAVGVCGECGSFLCEDCTNRFVDPAFRSFHPGGIQRLVAGVVLLAAVPFALYNFDIVGALYDAIWGHSVFLRKGLVQSSVILGVALLLGTWVRTGDSPGLITGNSHERLLCQSCYQNRRTAKLISRLVTVLAIVVIVWGVYTVATDGSRNPNGNLFFWELRRIAAGVGIYLLRDQITLVIEQLRR
;
A
#
# COMPACT_ATOMS: atom_id res chain seq x y z
N MET A 1 -19.74 -41.11 -20.63
CA MET A 1 -18.34 -41.08 -20.15
C MET A 1 -18.25 -40.06 -19.03
N LYS A 2 -17.91 -40.47 -17.80
CA LYS A 2 -17.70 -39.52 -16.69
C LYS A 2 -16.39 -38.76 -16.97
N PRO A 3 -16.38 -37.41 -17.02
CA PRO A 3 -15.15 -36.66 -17.19
C PRO A 3 -14.21 -36.99 -16.03
N LYS A 4 -12.94 -37.30 -16.33
CA LYS A 4 -11.90 -37.48 -15.32
C LYS A 4 -11.74 -36.14 -14.58
N ALA A 5 -11.71 -36.18 -13.26
CA ALA A 5 -11.81 -35.00 -12.39
C ALA A 5 -10.69 -33.94 -12.53
N ASN A 6 -9.65 -34.18 -13.35
CA ASN A 6 -8.42 -33.38 -13.36
C ASN A 6 -7.91 -33.01 -14.77
N THR A 7 -8.72 -33.13 -15.82
CA THR A 7 -8.33 -32.71 -17.19
C THR A 7 -8.78 -31.27 -17.44
N CYS A 8 -7.89 -30.42 -17.96
CA CYS A 8 -8.27 -29.06 -18.28
C CYS A 8 -9.37 -29.00 -19.35
N THR A 9 -10.09 -27.89 -19.36
CA THR A 9 -11.19 -27.67 -20.31
C THR A 9 -10.72 -27.46 -21.76
N ASN A 10 -9.48 -26.97 -21.96
CA ASN A 10 -8.95 -26.62 -23.29
C ASN A 10 -7.85 -27.56 -23.80
N ASP A 11 -7.15 -28.28 -22.92
CA ASP A 11 -6.14 -29.27 -23.29
C ASP A 11 -6.28 -30.52 -22.43
N ARG A 12 -6.00 -31.69 -22.99
CA ARG A 12 -6.01 -32.98 -22.24
C ARG A 12 -4.88 -33.09 -21.21
N SER A 13 -4.17 -31.99 -20.92
CA SER A 13 -3.13 -31.91 -19.91
C SER A 13 -3.71 -31.86 -18.49
N ASN A 14 -2.84 -32.16 -17.52
CA ASN A 14 -3.20 -32.15 -16.11
C ASN A 14 -3.49 -30.72 -15.65
N ALA A 15 -4.57 -30.55 -14.90
CA ALA A 15 -4.91 -29.26 -14.31
C ALA A 15 -3.86 -28.83 -13.27
N VAL A 16 -3.37 -27.60 -13.38
CA VAL A 16 -2.40 -26.98 -12.44
C VAL A 16 -3.13 -26.20 -11.33
N GLY A 17 -4.40 -25.85 -11.57
CA GLY A 17 -5.24 -25.20 -10.58
C GLY A 17 -6.66 -24.96 -11.06
N VAL A 18 -7.43 -24.25 -10.25
CA VAL A 18 -8.82 -23.87 -10.53
C VAL A 18 -8.91 -22.35 -10.66
N CYS A 19 -9.62 -21.87 -11.67
CA CYS A 19 -9.88 -20.46 -11.86
C CYS A 19 -10.70 -19.91 -10.69
N GLY A 20 -10.19 -18.86 -10.03
CA GLY A 20 -10.86 -18.28 -8.87
C GLY A 20 -12.22 -17.62 -9.16
N GLU A 21 -12.50 -17.22 -10.41
CA GLU A 21 -13.77 -16.58 -10.76
C GLU A 21 -14.84 -17.58 -11.22
N CYS A 22 -14.53 -18.39 -12.23
CA CYS A 22 -15.51 -19.27 -12.87
C CYS A 22 -15.41 -20.74 -12.45
N GLY A 23 -14.42 -21.10 -11.61
CA GLY A 23 -14.24 -22.47 -11.14
C GLY A 23 -13.73 -23.46 -12.19
N SER A 24 -13.30 -22.99 -13.37
CA SER A 24 -12.77 -23.87 -14.43
C SER A 24 -11.36 -24.38 -14.13
N PHE A 25 -11.05 -25.61 -14.54
CA PHE A 25 -9.70 -26.17 -14.43
C PHE A 25 -8.73 -25.51 -15.42
N LEU A 26 -7.60 -25.03 -14.93
CA LEU A 26 -6.59 -24.31 -15.71
C LEU A 26 -5.38 -25.19 -16.02
N CYS A 27 -4.87 -25.08 -17.24
CA CYS A 27 -3.59 -25.67 -17.64
C CYS A 27 -2.43 -24.71 -17.42
N GLU A 28 -1.22 -25.25 -17.25
CA GLU A 28 0.02 -24.49 -17.03
C GLU A 28 0.16 -23.32 -18.00
N ASP A 29 -0.04 -23.57 -19.30
CA ASP A 29 0.13 -22.60 -20.38
C ASP A 29 -1.00 -21.54 -20.48
N CYS A 30 -2.11 -21.74 -19.78
CA CYS A 30 -3.29 -20.88 -19.82
C CYS A 30 -3.59 -20.18 -18.48
N THR A 31 -2.66 -20.22 -17.53
CA THR A 31 -2.81 -19.55 -16.23
C THR A 31 -2.28 -18.13 -16.25
N ASN A 32 -3.10 -17.17 -15.83
CA ASN A 32 -2.62 -15.83 -15.50
C ASN A 32 -2.73 -15.60 -14.00
N ARG A 33 -1.63 -15.17 -13.37
CA ARG A 33 -1.65 -14.72 -11.97
C ARG A 33 -2.16 -13.29 -11.89
N PHE A 34 -3.10 -13.06 -10.99
CA PHE A 34 -3.69 -11.75 -10.75
C PHE A 34 -3.83 -11.51 -9.25
N VAL A 35 -3.28 -10.38 -8.79
CA VAL A 35 -3.49 -9.91 -7.42
C VAL A 35 -4.87 -9.24 -7.39
N ASP A 36 -5.84 -9.91 -6.78
CA ASP A 36 -7.22 -9.46 -6.75
C ASP A 36 -7.46 -8.60 -5.49
N PRO A 37 -7.66 -7.27 -5.62
CA PRO A 37 -7.89 -6.41 -4.47
C PRO A 37 -9.22 -6.71 -3.76
N ALA A 38 -10.17 -7.35 -4.45
CA ALA A 38 -11.46 -7.77 -3.88
C ALA A 38 -11.36 -9.09 -3.11
N PHE A 39 -10.36 -9.92 -3.38
CA PHE A 39 -10.12 -11.19 -2.68
C PHE A 39 -8.95 -11.04 -1.71
N ARG A 40 -9.29 -10.64 -0.47
CA ARG A 40 -8.30 -10.41 0.59
C ARG A 40 -8.24 -11.60 1.54
N SER A 41 -7.03 -12.03 1.85
CA SER A 41 -6.78 -12.84 3.02
C SER A 41 -6.55 -11.93 4.21
N PHE A 42 -7.25 -12.24 5.30
CA PHE A 42 -7.14 -11.47 6.53
C PHE A 42 -6.15 -12.16 7.45
N HIS A 43 -5.04 -11.49 7.71
CA HIS A 43 -4.00 -12.01 8.59
C HIS A 43 -4.12 -11.40 10.00
N PRO A 44 -3.88 -12.20 11.06
CA PRO A 44 -3.74 -11.70 12.43
C PRO A 44 -2.45 -10.89 12.55
N GLY A 45 -2.52 -9.63 12.12
CA GLY A 45 -1.42 -8.66 12.12
C GLY A 45 -1.91 -7.22 12.22
N GLY A 46 -3.23 -7.01 12.39
CA GLY A 46 -3.81 -5.67 12.50
C GLY A 46 -3.33 -4.91 13.73
N ILE A 47 -2.99 -5.62 14.80
CA ILE A 47 -2.44 -5.00 16.02
C ILE A 47 -1.10 -4.31 15.74
N GLN A 48 -0.19 -4.93 14.97
CA GLN A 48 1.10 -4.30 14.65
C GLN A 48 0.93 -3.03 13.84
N ARG A 49 0.06 -3.04 12.82
CA ARG A 49 -0.26 -1.83 12.04
C ARG A 49 -0.99 -0.77 12.87
N LEU A 50 -1.88 -1.17 13.77
CA LEU A 50 -2.57 -0.25 14.66
C LEU A 50 -1.60 0.40 15.64
N VAL A 51 -0.73 -0.39 16.28
CA VAL A 51 0.31 0.14 17.18
C VAL A 51 1.25 1.07 16.42
N ALA A 52 1.75 0.67 15.25
CA ALA A 52 2.59 1.53 14.42
C ALA A 52 1.87 2.82 14.00
N GLY A 53 0.60 2.73 13.62
CA GLY A 53 -0.25 3.87 13.26
C GLY A 53 -0.44 4.84 14.43
N VAL A 54 -0.78 4.33 15.62
CA VAL A 54 -0.95 5.13 16.85
C VAL A 54 0.37 5.76 17.28
N VAL A 55 1.48 5.02 17.20
CA VAL A 55 2.81 5.55 17.51
C VAL A 55 3.17 6.70 16.58
N LEU A 56 2.97 6.56 15.27
CA LEU A 56 3.26 7.61 14.29
C LEU A 56 2.31 8.82 14.41
N LEU A 57 1.07 8.60 14.84
CA LEU A 57 0.05 9.65 14.94
C LEU A 57 0.11 10.43 16.26
N ALA A 58 0.49 9.78 17.37
CA ALA A 58 0.48 10.39 18.70
C ALA A 58 1.86 10.40 19.36
N ALA A 59 2.53 9.26 19.46
CA ALA A 59 3.78 9.15 20.20
C ALA A 59 4.93 9.91 19.54
N VAL A 60 5.06 9.85 18.21
CA VAL A 60 6.10 10.58 17.46
C VAL A 60 5.87 12.09 17.55
N PRO A 61 4.67 12.64 17.29
CA PRO A 61 4.42 14.06 17.50
C PRO A 61 4.65 14.51 18.94
N PHE A 62 4.23 13.72 19.93
CA PHE A 62 4.44 14.02 21.34
C PHE A 62 5.92 14.00 21.72
N ALA A 63 6.67 12.99 21.27
CA ALA A 63 8.10 12.88 21.51
C ALA A 63 8.84 14.05 20.85
N LEU A 64 8.56 14.34 19.57
CA LEU A 64 9.10 15.50 18.88
C LEU A 64 8.67 16.81 19.53
N TYR A 65 7.51 16.86 20.21
CA TYR A 65 7.04 18.06 20.88
C TYR A 65 7.81 18.34 22.19
N ASN A 66 8.04 17.31 23.00
CA ASN A 66 8.64 17.46 24.32
C ASN A 66 10.16 17.29 24.31
N PHE A 67 10.68 16.52 23.35
CA PHE A 67 12.08 16.15 23.25
C PHE A 67 12.54 16.46 21.82
N ASP A 68 13.24 17.60 21.63
CA ASP A 68 13.81 17.98 20.32
C ASP A 68 15.09 17.18 20.02
N ILE A 69 15.05 15.86 20.23
CA ILE A 69 16.18 14.94 20.07
C ILE A 69 16.66 14.95 18.62
N VAL A 70 15.72 15.05 17.66
CA VAL A 70 16.05 15.05 16.23
C VAL A 70 16.68 16.37 15.80
N GLY A 71 16.19 17.51 16.30
CA GLY A 71 16.82 18.80 16.09
C GLY A 71 18.22 18.84 16.70
N ALA A 72 18.36 18.38 17.94
CA ALA A 72 19.65 18.32 18.65
C ALA A 72 20.66 17.37 17.99
N LEU A 73 20.23 16.20 17.51
CA LEU A 73 21.10 15.26 16.80
C LEU A 73 21.53 15.81 15.43
N TYR A 74 20.62 16.48 14.71
CA TYR A 74 20.94 17.11 13.43
C TYR A 74 21.92 18.28 13.62
N ASP A 75 21.70 19.12 14.63
CA ASP A 75 22.59 20.22 15.00
C ASP A 75 23.97 19.70 15.41
N ALA A 76 24.04 18.59 16.15
CA ALA A 76 25.31 17.96 16.51
C ALA A 76 26.11 17.40 15.32
N ILE A 77 25.45 17.00 14.22
CA ILE A 77 26.11 16.41 13.05
C ILE A 77 26.39 17.47 11.96
N TRP A 78 25.50 18.44 11.77
CA TRP A 78 25.53 19.40 10.65
C TRP A 78 25.76 20.85 11.09
N GLY A 79 25.81 21.15 12.39
CA GLY A 79 26.17 22.47 12.95
C GLY A 79 25.12 23.57 12.72
N HIS A 80 23.93 23.21 12.27
CA HIS A 80 22.84 24.14 11.98
C HIS A 80 21.51 23.63 12.54
N SER A 81 20.79 24.51 13.25
CA SER A 81 19.46 24.24 13.77
C SER A 81 18.41 24.27 12.65
N VAL A 82 18.13 23.10 12.08
CA VAL A 82 17.06 22.97 11.09
C VAL A 82 15.74 22.71 11.81
N PHE A 83 14.70 23.46 11.46
CA PHE A 83 13.34 23.31 12.00
C PHE A 83 12.62 22.00 11.54
N LEU A 84 13.33 20.85 11.48
CA LEU A 84 12.86 19.52 11.04
C LEU A 84 11.57 19.04 11.73
N ARG A 85 11.34 19.54 12.94
CA ARG A 85 10.23 19.16 13.82
C ARG A 85 8.86 19.24 13.14
N LYS A 86 8.52 20.33 12.45
CA LYS A 86 7.17 20.50 11.85
C LYS A 86 6.94 19.52 10.68
N GLY A 87 7.92 19.38 9.79
CA GLY A 87 7.84 18.46 8.65
C GLY A 87 7.77 16.99 9.07
N LEU A 88 8.53 16.61 10.10
CA LEU A 88 8.50 15.26 10.67
C LEU A 88 7.16 14.94 11.33
N VAL A 89 6.60 15.86 12.12
CA VAL A 89 5.28 15.70 12.75
C VAL A 89 4.20 15.47 11.69
N GLN A 90 4.17 16.27 10.63
CA GLN A 90 3.12 16.14 9.61
C GLN A 90 3.31 14.88 8.77
N SER A 91 4.55 14.50 8.47
CA SER A 91 4.84 13.26 7.74
C SER A 91 4.47 12.02 8.58
N SER A 92 4.76 12.04 9.88
CA SER A 92 4.38 10.95 10.79
C SER A 92 2.86 10.85 10.91
N VAL A 93 2.14 11.98 11.00
CA VAL A 93 0.68 11.99 11.02
C VAL A 93 0.10 11.43 9.72
N ILE A 94 0.59 11.86 8.55
CA ILE A 94 0.12 11.33 7.24
C ILE A 94 0.32 9.82 7.16
N LEU A 95 1.50 9.32 7.53
CA LEU A 95 1.80 7.89 7.54
C LEU A 95 0.98 7.12 8.57
N GLY A 96 0.80 7.69 9.76
CA GLY A 96 -0.02 7.12 10.84
C GLY A 96 -1.47 6.95 10.40
N VAL A 97 -2.07 7.98 9.80
CA VAL A 97 -3.42 7.91 9.24
C VAL A 97 -3.50 6.86 8.14
N ALA A 98 -2.54 6.82 7.21
CA ALA A 98 -2.53 5.83 6.14
C ALA A 98 -2.45 4.38 6.67
N LEU A 99 -1.66 4.13 7.71
CA LEU A 99 -1.58 2.81 8.35
C LEU A 99 -2.88 2.44 9.06
N LEU A 100 -3.51 3.37 9.77
CA LEU A 100 -4.78 3.16 10.47
C LEU A 100 -5.91 2.87 9.49
N LEU A 101 -6.02 3.63 8.40
CA LEU A 101 -6.96 3.34 7.31
C LEU A 101 -6.70 1.96 6.67
N GLY A 102 -5.46 1.48 6.73
CA GLY A 102 -5.07 0.13 6.32
C GLY A 102 -5.54 -1.00 7.24
N THR A 103 -6.03 -0.69 8.44
CA THR A 103 -6.51 -1.68 9.43
C THR A 103 -8.01 -1.91 9.33
N TRP A 104 -8.43 -3.16 9.54
CA TRP A 104 -9.83 -3.56 9.47
C TRP A 104 -10.23 -4.25 10.78
N VAL A 105 -11.48 -4.07 11.19
CA VAL A 105 -12.05 -4.73 12.36
C VAL A 105 -12.88 -5.91 11.88
N ARG A 106 -12.53 -7.13 12.32
CA ARG A 106 -13.38 -8.31 12.12
C ARG A 106 -14.39 -8.37 13.25
N THR A 107 -15.67 -8.38 12.92
CA THR A 107 -16.78 -8.67 13.83
C THR A 107 -17.32 -10.07 13.52
N GLY A 108 -17.46 -10.94 14.54
CA GLY A 108 -17.86 -12.35 14.39
C GLY A 108 -17.24 -13.25 15.46
N ASP A 109 -17.17 -14.55 15.21
CA ASP A 109 -16.75 -15.59 16.19
C ASP A 109 -15.31 -15.45 16.72
N SER A 110 -14.48 -14.66 16.05
CA SER A 110 -13.13 -14.32 16.51
C SER A 110 -12.89 -12.83 16.24
N PRO A 111 -13.39 -11.95 17.12
CA PRO A 111 -13.22 -10.52 16.95
C PRO A 111 -11.74 -10.15 17.05
N GLY A 112 -11.27 -9.29 16.16
CA GLY A 112 -9.86 -8.92 16.14
C GLY A 112 -9.49 -7.93 15.04
N LEU A 113 -8.33 -7.32 15.21
CA LEU A 113 -7.74 -6.42 14.23
C LEU A 113 -7.02 -7.21 13.16
N ILE A 114 -7.45 -7.02 11.92
CA ILE A 114 -6.95 -7.74 10.76
C ILE A 114 -6.35 -6.77 9.75
N THR A 115 -5.39 -7.27 8.99
CA THR A 115 -4.89 -6.57 7.80
C THR A 115 -5.30 -7.39 6.59
N GLY A 116 -5.81 -6.70 5.57
CA GLY A 116 -6.09 -7.31 4.28
C GLY A 116 -4.81 -7.34 3.45
N ASN A 117 -4.36 -8.53 3.07
CA ASN A 117 -3.43 -8.69 1.97
C ASN A 117 -4.19 -9.22 0.76
N SER A 118 -4.03 -8.54 -0.36
CA SER A 118 -4.48 -9.07 -1.65
C SER A 118 -3.67 -10.32 -1.97
N HIS A 119 -4.35 -11.39 -2.39
CA HIS A 119 -3.69 -12.63 -2.78
C HIS A 119 -3.64 -12.79 -4.30
N GLU A 120 -2.57 -13.45 -4.75
CA GLU A 120 -2.50 -13.92 -6.12
C GLU A 120 -3.54 -15.02 -6.33
N ARG A 121 -4.40 -14.82 -7.32
CA ARG A 121 -5.36 -15.80 -7.80
C ARG A 121 -4.96 -16.23 -9.21
N LEU A 122 -5.19 -17.49 -9.51
CA LEU A 122 -5.10 -17.99 -10.87
C LEU A 122 -6.42 -17.67 -11.57
N LEU A 123 -6.34 -16.94 -12.67
CA LEU A 123 -7.49 -16.59 -13.51
C LEU A 123 -7.34 -17.18 -14.91
N CYS A 124 -8.49 -17.57 -15.46
CA CYS A 124 -8.64 -17.95 -16.86
C CYS A 124 -8.41 -16.75 -17.78
N GLN A 125 -7.95 -16.94 -19.02
CA GLN A 125 -7.66 -15.85 -19.97
C GLN A 125 -8.86 -14.89 -20.16
N SER A 126 -10.09 -15.41 -20.28
CA SER A 126 -11.31 -14.60 -20.44
C SER A 126 -11.66 -13.83 -19.17
N CYS A 127 -11.57 -14.49 -18.01
CA CYS A 127 -11.74 -13.89 -16.68
C CYS A 127 -10.71 -12.77 -16.45
N TYR A 128 -9.47 -13.01 -16.86
CA TYR A 128 -8.36 -12.08 -16.74
C TYR A 128 -8.56 -10.84 -17.62
N GLN A 129 -9.10 -11.00 -18.83
CA GLN A 129 -9.43 -9.88 -19.71
C GLN A 129 -10.50 -8.97 -19.10
N ASN A 130 -11.51 -9.54 -18.43
CA ASN A 130 -12.56 -8.76 -17.78
C ASN A 130 -12.02 -7.91 -16.62
N ARG A 131 -10.94 -8.35 -15.96
CA ARG A 131 -10.25 -7.63 -14.88
C ARG A 131 -9.15 -6.67 -15.35
N ARG A 132 -9.03 -6.39 -16.66
CA ARG A 132 -8.02 -5.46 -17.20
C ARG A 132 -8.10 -4.05 -16.59
N THR A 133 -9.31 -3.55 -16.35
CA THR A 133 -9.55 -2.21 -15.81
C THR A 133 -9.02 -2.08 -14.37
N ALA A 134 -9.37 -3.04 -13.51
CA ALA A 134 -8.85 -3.20 -12.15
C ALA A 134 -7.31 -3.16 -12.11
N LYS A 135 -6.69 -3.98 -12.99
CA LYS A 135 -5.23 -4.06 -13.12
C LYS A 135 -4.62 -2.72 -13.54
N LEU A 136 -5.26 -2.04 -14.49
CA LEU A 136 -4.79 -0.76 -15.00
C LEU A 136 -4.89 0.32 -13.92
N ILE A 137 -5.97 0.36 -13.16
CA ILE A 137 -6.14 1.27 -12.03
C ILE A 137 -5.07 1.01 -10.96
N SER A 138 -4.88 -0.24 -10.52
CA SER A 138 -3.87 -0.59 -9.52
C SER A 138 -2.45 -0.18 -9.97
N ARG A 139 -2.12 -0.40 -11.25
CA ARG A 139 -0.85 0.04 -11.83
C ARG A 139 -0.74 1.56 -11.87
N LEU A 140 -1.77 2.27 -12.30
CA LEU A 140 -1.78 3.74 -12.33
C LEU A 140 -1.59 4.34 -10.94
N VAL A 141 -2.28 3.82 -9.92
CA VAL A 141 -2.13 4.25 -8.52
C VAL A 141 -0.70 3.99 -8.03
N THR A 142 -0.13 2.84 -8.38
CA THR A 142 1.26 2.50 -8.01
C THR A 142 2.26 3.43 -8.69
N VAL A 143 2.10 3.67 -9.99
CA VAL A 143 2.96 4.60 -10.75
C VAL A 143 2.83 6.02 -10.18
N LEU A 144 1.61 6.48 -9.89
CA LEU A 144 1.36 7.78 -9.27
C LEU A 144 2.09 7.90 -7.93
N ALA A 145 1.99 6.88 -7.07
CA ALA A 145 2.70 6.87 -5.80
C ALA A 145 4.22 6.95 -5.98
N ILE A 146 4.79 6.15 -6.90
CA ILE A 146 6.23 6.18 -7.20
C ILE A 146 6.64 7.56 -7.72
N VAL A 147 5.89 8.14 -8.66
CA VAL A 147 6.18 9.47 -9.22
C VAL A 147 6.18 10.51 -8.11
N VAL A 148 5.19 10.50 -7.21
CA VAL A 148 5.12 11.45 -6.08
C VAL A 148 6.31 11.28 -5.12
N ILE A 149 6.71 10.04 -4.83
CA ILE A 149 7.87 9.75 -3.98
C ILE A 149 9.16 10.23 -4.64
N VAL A 150 9.40 9.82 -5.89
CA VAL A 150 10.61 10.18 -6.65
C VAL A 150 10.69 11.69 -6.84
N TRP A 151 9.58 12.35 -7.14
CA TRP A 151 9.50 13.80 -7.26
C TRP A 151 9.90 14.47 -5.94
N GLY A 152 9.33 14.04 -4.81
CA GLY A 152 9.68 14.58 -3.50
C GLY A 152 11.15 14.36 -3.12
N VAL A 153 11.72 13.20 -3.46
CA VAL A 153 13.16 12.92 -3.22
C VAL A 153 14.03 13.79 -4.13
N TYR A 154 13.66 13.95 -5.40
CA TYR A 154 14.39 14.78 -6.35
C TYR A 154 14.45 16.24 -5.88
N THR A 155 13.31 16.81 -5.49
CA THR A 155 13.23 18.18 -4.98
C THR A 155 14.00 18.36 -3.66
N VAL A 156 14.03 17.35 -2.78
CA VAL A 156 14.91 17.36 -1.60
C VAL A 156 16.38 17.47 -2.01
N ALA A 157 16.80 16.70 -3.02
CA ALA A 157 18.18 16.67 -3.47
C ALA A 157 18.60 17.94 -4.23
N THR A 158 17.72 18.53 -5.05
CA THR A 158 18.06 19.69 -5.88
C THR A 158 17.79 21.04 -5.20
N ASP A 159 16.65 21.19 -4.53
CA ASP A 159 16.23 22.47 -3.97
C ASP A 159 16.67 22.65 -2.51
N GLY A 160 16.92 21.54 -1.80
CA GLY A 160 17.51 21.56 -0.45
C GLY A 160 18.90 22.21 -0.43
N SER A 161 19.63 22.18 -1.55
CA SER A 161 20.94 22.83 -1.67
C SER A 161 20.87 24.33 -1.98
N ARG A 162 19.73 24.84 -2.47
CA ARG A 162 19.61 26.22 -2.99
C ARG A 162 18.93 27.19 -2.04
N ASN A 163 18.13 26.70 -1.09
CA ASN A 163 17.42 27.58 -0.15
C ASN A 163 17.48 27.00 1.28
N PRO A 164 18.51 27.34 2.07
CA PRO A 164 18.68 26.85 3.44
C PRO A 164 17.63 27.39 4.41
N ASN A 165 16.79 28.35 3.98
CA ASN A 165 15.66 28.85 4.75
C ASN A 165 14.56 27.79 4.78
N GLY A 166 14.71 26.83 5.70
CA GLY A 166 13.97 25.60 6.05
C GLY A 166 12.54 25.33 5.54
N ASN A 167 11.76 26.31 5.10
CA ASN A 167 10.33 26.15 4.80
C ASN A 167 10.02 25.27 3.59
N LEU A 168 10.91 25.18 2.59
CA LEU A 168 10.68 24.32 1.40
C LEU A 168 10.90 22.83 1.68
N PHE A 169 11.91 22.49 2.50
CA PHE A 169 12.24 21.10 2.82
C PHE A 169 11.06 20.35 3.49
N PHE A 170 10.24 21.06 4.28
CA PHE A 170 9.07 20.47 4.95
C PHE A 170 7.95 20.07 4.00
N TRP A 171 7.83 20.75 2.85
CA TRP A 171 6.79 20.43 1.88
C TRP A 171 7.10 19.14 1.13
N GLU A 172 8.39 18.85 0.93
CA GLU A 172 8.83 17.64 0.26
C GLU A 172 8.69 16.38 1.11
N LEU A 173 9.01 16.44 2.41
CA LEU A 173 8.77 15.33 3.33
C LEU A 173 7.30 14.92 3.36
N ARG A 174 6.39 15.91 3.33
CA ARG A 174 4.94 15.64 3.25
C ARG A 174 4.53 15.00 1.93
N ARG A 175 5.14 15.40 0.80
CA ARG A 175 4.90 14.77 -0.50
C ARG A 175 5.37 13.32 -0.51
N ILE A 176 6.57 13.04 0.01
CA ILE A 176 7.09 11.68 0.13
C ILE A 176 6.17 10.83 1.01
N ALA A 177 5.79 11.34 2.19
CA ALA A 177 4.87 10.66 3.10
C ALA A 177 3.49 10.40 2.45
N ALA A 178 2.96 11.36 1.70
CA ALA A 178 1.72 11.19 0.95
C ALA A 178 1.85 10.11 -0.14
N GLY A 179 2.95 10.10 -0.90
CA GLY A 179 3.21 9.07 -1.90
C GLY A 179 3.31 7.66 -1.28
N VAL A 180 4.00 7.53 -0.14
CA VAL A 180 4.05 6.27 0.62
C VAL A 180 2.65 5.89 1.12
N GLY A 181 1.86 6.85 1.63
CA GLY A 181 0.49 6.63 2.05
C GLY A 181 -0.40 6.11 0.92
N ILE A 182 -0.33 6.71 -0.28
CA ILE A 182 -1.03 6.25 -1.48
C ILE A 182 -0.61 4.83 -1.84
N TYR A 183 0.69 4.52 -1.78
CA TYR A 183 1.19 3.18 -2.05
C TYR A 183 0.64 2.13 -1.07
N LEU A 184 0.64 2.44 0.23
CA LEU A 184 0.08 1.56 1.26
C LEU A 184 -1.42 1.34 1.10
N LEU A 185 -2.14 2.37 0.63
CA LEU A 185 -3.59 2.34 0.42
C LEU A 185 -4.00 1.89 -0.98
N ARG A 186 -3.07 1.56 -1.88
CA ARG A 186 -3.33 1.30 -3.31
C ARG A 186 -4.45 0.27 -3.55
N ASP A 187 -4.48 -0.79 -2.75
CA ASP A 187 -5.45 -1.88 -2.90
C ASP A 187 -6.83 -1.44 -2.41
N GLN A 188 -6.90 -0.55 -1.42
CA GLN A 188 -8.16 0.05 -0.97
C GLN A 188 -8.67 1.08 -1.98
N ILE A 189 -7.79 1.95 -2.48
CA ILE A 189 -8.11 2.93 -3.52
C ILE A 189 -8.66 2.22 -4.76
N THR A 190 -7.99 1.16 -5.23
CA THR A 190 -8.44 0.38 -6.40
C THR A 190 -9.83 -0.22 -6.16
N LEU A 191 -10.07 -0.79 -4.97
CA LEU A 191 -11.36 -1.37 -4.62
C LEU A 191 -12.49 -0.33 -4.56
N VAL A 192 -12.25 0.84 -3.98
CA VAL A 192 -13.23 1.93 -3.92
C VAL A 192 -13.56 2.44 -5.33
N ILE A 193 -12.55 2.63 -6.19
CA ILE A 193 -12.77 3.05 -7.58
C ILE A 193 -13.59 2.00 -8.35
N GLU A 194 -13.34 0.71 -8.14
CA GLU A 194 -14.14 -0.35 -8.73
C GLU A 194 -15.59 -0.36 -8.23
N GLN A 195 -15.81 -0.10 -6.94
CA GLN A 195 -17.15 -0.01 -6.36
C GLN A 195 -17.94 1.18 -6.90
N LEU A 196 -17.31 2.35 -7.06
CA LEU A 196 -17.95 3.55 -7.62
C LEU A 196 -18.33 3.42 -9.10
N ARG A 197 -17.75 2.45 -9.81
CA ARG A 197 -18.03 2.21 -11.23
C ARG A 197 -19.25 1.32 -11.46
N ARG A 198 -19.67 0.54 -10.45
CA ARG A 198 -20.86 -0.33 -10.52
C ARG A 198 -22.12 0.46 -10.24
#